data_AF-X6H8I0-F1
#
_entry.id   AF-X6H8I0-F1
#
_cell.length_a   1.000
_cell.length_b   1.000
_cell.length_c   1.000
_cell.angle_alpha   90.00
_cell.angle_beta   90.00
_cell.angle_gamma   90.00
#
_symmetry.space_group_name_H-M   'P 1'
#
loop_
_entity.id
_entity.type
_entity.pdbx_description
1 polymer ?
#
loop_
_entity_poly.entity_id
_entity_poly.type
_entity_poly.pdbx_seq_one_letter_code
_entity_poly.pdbx_strand_id
1 'polypeptide(L)'
;MVGGPVDDRARKRLRRLFIQRRAREQREQAAQRLFGLLPSSSSSAPSEIETARKEAQDYIVDLVRRARRRLIFVDPFFGPREVRLFALQNPHDDVTPRILTGLLGLRTLSVGVQGFQVQQGLQLIADLKALETQLGRRTPVVRIMPGQDQSIIHDRYLVIDDEVWHCGPSFNELGERLGLIIKVPNPMQIRLMIARVWLASQPLSQGSPPSAEEDA
;
A
#
# COMPACT_ATOMS: atom_id res chain seq x y z
N MET A 1 -36.94 -21.23 45.41
CA MET A 1 -36.99 -19.93 44.70
C MET A 1 -35.56 -19.53 44.37
N VAL A 2 -35.03 -19.89 43.20
CA VAL A 2 -33.70 -19.40 42.76
C VAL A 2 -33.74 -19.22 41.26
N GLY A 3 -33.87 -17.96 40.84
CA GLY A 3 -34.02 -17.57 39.44
C GLY A 3 -33.97 -16.05 39.33
N GLY A 4 -33.00 -15.42 39.99
CA GLY A 4 -32.69 -14.01 39.73
C GLY A 4 -32.11 -13.86 38.33
N PRO A 5 -32.33 -12.71 37.65
CA PRO A 5 -31.84 -12.50 36.30
C PRO A 5 -30.33 -12.70 36.29
N VAL A 6 -29.83 -13.63 35.48
CA VAL A 6 -28.39 -13.86 35.28
C VAL A 6 -27.76 -12.49 35.01
N ASP A 7 -27.03 -12.03 36.01
CA ASP A 7 -26.54 -10.67 36.18
C ASP A 7 -25.98 -10.13 34.86
N ASP A 8 -26.62 -9.09 34.32
CA ASP A 8 -26.27 -8.44 33.05
C ASP A 8 -24.79 -8.02 33.03
N ARG A 9 -24.21 -7.79 34.22
CA ARG A 9 -22.79 -7.54 34.45
C ARG A 9 -21.91 -8.75 34.13
N ALA A 10 -22.31 -9.96 34.50
CA ALA A 10 -21.59 -11.20 34.20
C ALA A 10 -21.60 -11.49 32.70
N ARG A 11 -22.74 -11.30 32.02
CA ARG A 11 -22.84 -11.42 30.55
C ARG A 11 -21.97 -10.41 29.80
N LYS A 12 -21.96 -9.15 30.23
CA LYS A 12 -21.08 -8.11 29.67
C LYS A 12 -19.60 -8.43 29.87
N ARG A 13 -19.23 -8.92 31.06
CA ARG A 13 -17.84 -9.34 31.37
C ARG A 13 -17.40 -10.52 30.51
N LEU A 14 -18.27 -11.53 30.34
CA LEU A 14 -17.99 -12.70 29.50
C LEU A 14 -17.80 -12.29 28.03
N ARG A 15 -18.68 -11.45 27.49
CA ARG A 15 -18.53 -10.89 26.13
C ARG A 15 -17.21 -10.14 25.96
N ARG A 16 -16.82 -9.30 26.94
CA ARG A 16 -15.54 -8.58 26.90
C ARG A 16 -14.36 -9.55 26.88
N LEU A 17 -14.39 -10.62 27.69
CA LEU A 17 -13.34 -11.63 27.72
C LEU A 17 -13.23 -12.40 26.38
N PHE A 18 -14.36 -12.77 25.76
CA PHE A 18 -14.35 -13.41 24.44
C PHE A 18 -13.79 -12.50 23.35
N ILE A 19 -14.13 -11.21 23.37
CA ILE A 19 -13.57 -10.21 22.43
C ILE A 19 -12.05 -10.08 22.65
N GLN A 20 -11.60 -9.99 23.91
CA GLN A 20 -10.18 -9.88 24.24
C GLN A 20 -9.39 -11.14 23.86
N ARG A 21 -9.95 -12.33 24.08
CA ARG A 21 -9.34 -13.60 23.67
C ARG A 21 -9.20 -13.70 22.16
N ARG A 22 -10.28 -13.43 21.40
CA ARG A 22 -10.21 -13.40 19.93
C ARG A 22 -9.21 -12.38 19.42
N ALA A 23 -9.13 -11.20 20.03
CA ALA A 23 -8.15 -10.19 19.66
C ALA A 23 -6.70 -10.63 19.95
N ARG A 24 -6.47 -11.43 21.00
CA ARG A 24 -5.17 -12.02 21.31
C ARG A 24 -4.80 -13.14 20.35
N GLU A 25 -5.73 -14.06 20.06
CA GLU A 25 -5.54 -15.13 19.08
C GLU A 25 -5.26 -14.55 17.68
N GLN A 26 -5.96 -13.48 17.27
CA GLN A 26 -5.67 -12.75 16.02
C GLN A 26 -4.30 -12.07 16.01
N ARG A 27 -3.79 -11.60 17.16
CA ARG A 27 -2.43 -11.02 17.28
C ARG A 27 -1.36 -12.10 17.17
N GLU A 28 -1.56 -13.25 17.80
CA GLU A 28 -0.64 -14.39 17.74
C GLU A 28 -0.61 -15.03 16.34
N GLN A 29 -1.66 -14.84 15.53
CA GLN A 29 -1.78 -15.34 14.16
C GLN A 29 -1.66 -14.24 13.09
N ALA A 30 -1.11 -13.07 13.43
CA ALA A 30 -0.96 -11.97 12.46
C ALA A 30 -0.13 -12.46 11.27
N ALA A 31 -0.79 -12.66 10.13
CA ALA A 31 -0.17 -13.22 8.94
C ALA A 31 1.02 -12.35 8.53
N GLN A 32 2.16 -13.00 8.32
CA GLN A 32 3.40 -12.34 7.94
C GLN A 32 4.08 -13.11 6.80
N ARG A 33 4.82 -12.40 5.97
CA ARG A 33 5.62 -13.00 4.90
C ARG A 33 6.95 -12.28 4.80
N LEU A 34 8.02 -13.08 4.80
CA LEU A 34 9.37 -12.62 4.49
C LEU A 34 9.61 -12.77 2.99
N PHE A 35 10.34 -11.83 2.41
CA PHE A 35 10.78 -11.82 1.01
C PHE A 35 12.26 -11.57 0.92
N GLY A 36 12.88 -11.90 -0.21
CA GLY A 36 14.28 -11.55 -0.46
C GLY A 36 15.27 -12.33 0.41
N LEU A 37 14.88 -13.54 0.86
CA LEU A 37 15.81 -14.50 1.46
C LEU A 37 16.73 -15.04 0.37
N LEU A 38 17.81 -14.33 0.11
CA LEU A 38 18.86 -14.79 -0.78
C LEU A 38 19.85 -15.69 0.00
N PRO A 39 20.35 -16.79 -0.59
CA PRO A 39 21.39 -17.60 0.03
C PRO A 39 22.61 -16.74 0.38
N SER A 40 23.20 -16.95 1.55
CA SER A 40 24.29 -16.16 2.13
C SER A 40 25.65 -16.25 1.40
N SER A 41 25.70 -16.78 0.18
CA SER A 41 26.88 -16.74 -0.68
C SER A 41 27.00 -15.37 -1.35
N SER A 42 28.19 -14.78 -1.31
CA SER A 42 28.56 -13.39 -1.62
C SER A 42 28.25 -12.86 -3.04
N SER A 43 27.45 -13.57 -3.83
CA SER A 43 26.83 -13.07 -5.06
C SER A 43 25.67 -14.01 -5.41
N SER A 44 24.44 -13.64 -5.05
CA SER A 44 23.26 -14.36 -5.56
C SER A 44 23.21 -14.18 -7.08
N ALA A 45 22.91 -15.25 -7.80
CA ALA A 45 22.82 -15.16 -9.26
C ALA A 45 21.71 -14.16 -9.66
N PRO A 46 21.84 -13.42 -10.77
CA PRO A 46 20.79 -12.49 -11.23
C PRO A 46 19.40 -13.14 -11.32
N SER A 47 19.34 -14.43 -11.68
CA SER A 47 18.12 -15.23 -11.73
C SER A 47 17.48 -15.48 -10.36
N GLU A 48 18.27 -15.61 -9.30
CA GLU A 48 17.77 -15.79 -7.93
C GLU A 48 17.14 -14.50 -7.41
N ILE A 49 17.77 -13.36 -7.70
CA ILE A 49 17.25 -12.02 -7.37
C ILE A 49 15.93 -11.78 -8.12
N GLU A 50 15.87 -12.12 -9.40
CA GLU A 50 14.66 -12.01 -10.20
C GLU A 50 13.54 -12.92 -9.66
N THR A 51 13.88 -14.15 -9.27
CA THR A 51 12.92 -15.09 -8.67
C THR A 51 12.38 -14.55 -7.35
N ALA A 52 13.23 -14.03 -6.47
CA ALA A 52 12.84 -13.46 -5.19
C ALA A 52 11.96 -12.20 -5.36
N ARG A 53 12.30 -11.33 -6.34
CA ARG A 53 11.47 -10.19 -6.74
C ARG A 53 10.11 -10.63 -7.23
N LYS A 54 10.06 -11.64 -8.10
CA LYS A 54 8.82 -12.18 -8.64
C LYS A 54 7.94 -12.78 -7.54
N GLU A 55 8.51 -13.57 -6.64
CA GLU A 55 7.78 -14.14 -5.50
C GLU A 55 7.15 -13.04 -4.63
N ALA A 56 7.91 -11.98 -4.32
CA ALA A 56 7.40 -10.85 -3.55
C ALA A 56 6.26 -10.13 -4.26
N GLN A 57 6.42 -9.90 -5.57
CA GLN A 57 5.40 -9.27 -6.40
C GLN A 57 4.12 -10.12 -6.47
N ASP A 58 4.26 -11.41 -6.75
CA ASP A 58 3.13 -12.34 -6.87
C ASP A 58 2.33 -12.41 -5.56
N TYR A 59 3.00 -12.36 -4.40
CA TYR A 59 2.30 -12.30 -3.10
C TYR A 59 1.47 -11.02 -2.94
N ILE A 60 2.02 -9.85 -3.30
CA ILE A 60 1.25 -8.59 -3.26
C ILE A 60 0.07 -8.65 -4.23
N VAL A 61 0.28 -9.16 -5.44
CA VAL A 61 -0.79 -9.34 -6.43
C VAL A 61 -1.90 -10.24 -5.88
N ASP A 62 -1.56 -11.33 -5.20
CA ASP A 62 -2.52 -12.22 -4.57
C ASP A 62 -3.30 -11.56 -3.43
N LEU A 63 -2.69 -10.63 -2.67
CA LEU A 63 -3.41 -9.81 -1.70
C LEU A 63 -4.35 -8.82 -2.39
N VAL A 64 -3.85 -8.13 -3.42
CA VAL A 64 -4.60 -7.12 -4.17
C VAL A 64 -5.84 -7.73 -4.82
N ARG A 65 -5.72 -8.93 -5.41
CA ARG A 65 -6.84 -9.66 -6.03
C ARG A 65 -7.97 -10.02 -5.06
N ARG A 66 -7.71 -10.03 -3.74
CA ARG A 66 -8.74 -10.35 -2.73
C ARG A 66 -9.63 -9.17 -2.39
N ALA A 67 -9.19 -7.93 -2.63
CA ALA A 67 -9.97 -6.74 -2.27
C ALA A 67 -11.32 -6.71 -2.99
N ARG A 68 -12.41 -6.53 -2.25
CA ARG A 68 -13.79 -6.48 -2.79
C ARG A 68 -14.45 -5.12 -2.68
N ARG A 69 -13.94 -4.25 -1.81
CA ARG A 69 -14.54 -2.96 -1.45
C ARG A 69 -13.53 -1.84 -1.38
N ARG A 70 -12.33 -2.10 -0.84
CA ARG A 70 -11.29 -1.08 -0.68
C ARG A 70 -9.92 -1.64 -1.04
N LEU A 71 -9.22 -0.89 -1.86
CA LEU A 71 -7.82 -1.11 -2.19
C LEU A 71 -7.11 0.24 -2.07
N ILE A 72 -6.22 0.36 -1.09
CA ILE A 72 -5.43 1.58 -0.88
C ILE A 72 -3.96 1.23 -0.74
N PHE A 73 -3.12 1.83 -1.58
CA PHE A 73 -1.67 1.80 -1.44
C PHE A 73 -1.21 3.10 -0.79
N VAL A 74 -0.29 2.99 0.16
CA VAL A 74 0.38 4.12 0.79
C VAL A 74 1.87 3.83 0.72
N ASP A 75 2.59 4.61 -0.07
CA ASP A 75 4.05 4.48 -0.22
C ASP A 75 4.61 5.76 -0.85
N PRO A 76 5.56 6.46 -0.19
CA PRO A 76 6.19 7.67 -0.73
C PRO A 76 6.80 7.55 -2.13
N PHE A 77 7.15 6.34 -2.57
CA PHE A 77 7.80 6.08 -3.85
C PHE A 77 6.93 5.28 -4.84
N PHE A 78 5.62 5.19 -4.60
CA PHE A 78 4.72 4.50 -5.51
C PHE A 78 4.59 5.23 -6.85
N GLY A 79 5.02 4.58 -7.95
CA GLY A 79 5.12 5.20 -9.27
C GLY A 79 4.37 4.47 -10.40
N PRO A 80 4.63 4.86 -11.66
CA PRO A 80 4.05 4.25 -12.86
C PRO A 80 4.21 2.74 -12.96
N ARG A 81 5.36 2.19 -12.53
CA ARG A 81 5.63 0.76 -12.57
C ARG A 81 4.72 0.01 -11.60
N GLU A 82 4.59 0.51 -10.37
CA GLU A 82 3.80 -0.14 -9.32
C GLU A 82 2.29 -0.08 -9.61
N VAL A 83 1.82 0.96 -10.33
CA VAL A 83 0.45 0.98 -10.84
C VAL A 83 0.17 -0.22 -11.74
N ARG A 84 1.05 -0.48 -12.71
CA ARG A 84 0.91 -1.60 -13.66
C ARG A 84 1.06 -2.95 -12.96
N LEU A 85 2.07 -3.09 -12.10
CA LEU A 85 2.37 -4.33 -11.42
C LEU A 85 1.34 -4.71 -10.37
N PHE A 86 0.74 -3.74 -9.67
CA PHE A 86 -0.12 -4.01 -8.52
C PHE A 86 -1.52 -3.42 -8.66
N ALA A 87 -1.64 -2.10 -8.82
CA ALA A 87 -2.93 -1.43 -8.71
C ALA A 87 -3.96 -1.93 -9.74
N LEU A 88 -3.51 -2.27 -10.95
CA LEU A 88 -4.37 -2.77 -12.03
C LEU A 88 -4.68 -4.27 -11.94
N GLN A 89 -4.12 -4.99 -10.96
CA GLN A 89 -4.28 -6.45 -10.87
C GLN A 89 -5.56 -6.92 -10.17
N ASN A 90 -6.33 -5.99 -9.59
CA ASN A 90 -7.60 -6.35 -8.97
C ASN A 90 -8.68 -6.60 -10.04
N PRO A 91 -9.32 -7.77 -10.07
CA PRO A 91 -10.27 -8.13 -11.12
C PRO A 91 -11.69 -7.60 -10.88
N HIS A 92 -11.97 -6.96 -9.73
CA HIS A 92 -13.31 -6.53 -9.37
C HIS A 92 -13.62 -5.13 -9.89
N ASP A 93 -14.69 -5.02 -10.66
CA ASP A 93 -15.06 -3.76 -11.32
C ASP A 93 -15.45 -2.64 -10.35
N ASP A 94 -15.97 -2.99 -9.18
CA ASP A 94 -16.39 -2.05 -8.15
C ASP A 94 -15.25 -1.51 -7.28
N VAL A 95 -14.02 -1.99 -7.50
CA VAL A 95 -12.86 -1.60 -6.71
C VAL A 95 -11.97 -0.66 -7.51
N THR A 96 -12.07 0.63 -7.21
CA THR A 96 -11.12 1.65 -7.70
C THR A 96 -9.89 1.70 -6.78
N PRO A 97 -8.68 1.42 -7.29
CA PRO A 97 -7.46 1.56 -6.51
C PRO A 97 -7.24 3.01 -6.10
N ARG A 98 -6.87 3.23 -4.84
CA ARG A 98 -6.50 4.54 -4.28
C ARG A 98 -5.02 4.51 -3.90
N ILE A 99 -4.26 5.53 -4.27
CA ILE A 99 -2.82 5.57 -4.04
C ILE A 99 -2.46 6.89 -3.37
N LEU A 100 -1.76 6.80 -2.24
CA LEU A 100 -1.05 7.91 -1.61
C LEU A 100 0.44 7.75 -1.88
N THR A 101 1.02 8.72 -2.56
CA THR A 101 2.45 8.77 -2.90
C THR A 101 3.09 10.08 -2.44
N GLY A 102 4.41 10.13 -2.44
CA GLY A 102 5.20 11.29 -2.03
C GLY A 102 5.63 12.16 -3.21
N LEU A 103 5.79 13.46 -2.99
CA LEU A 103 6.24 14.38 -4.05
C LEU A 103 7.66 14.04 -4.51
N LEU A 104 8.56 13.71 -3.58
CA LEU A 104 9.95 13.33 -3.88
C LEU A 104 10.02 12.15 -4.85
N GLY A 105 9.25 11.09 -4.62
CA GLY A 105 9.21 9.91 -5.49
C GLY A 105 8.70 10.19 -6.91
N LEU A 106 7.85 11.21 -7.07
CA LEU A 106 7.34 11.65 -8.37
C LEU A 106 8.33 12.53 -9.14
N ARG A 107 9.21 13.23 -8.43
CA ARG A 107 10.28 14.05 -9.02
C ARG A 107 11.47 13.22 -9.52
N THR A 108 11.59 11.97 -9.09
CA THR A 108 12.65 11.08 -9.61
C THR A 108 12.42 10.76 -11.08
N LEU A 109 13.51 10.48 -11.79
CA LEU A 109 13.47 10.18 -13.21
C LEU A 109 13.07 8.73 -13.46
N SER A 110 12.18 8.52 -14.42
CA SER A 110 11.80 7.19 -14.89
C SER A 110 12.97 6.58 -15.65
N VAL A 111 13.32 5.34 -15.32
CA VAL A 111 14.34 4.56 -16.04
C VAL A 111 13.60 3.68 -17.05
N GLY A 112 13.73 3.94 -18.36
CA GLY A 112 12.96 3.15 -19.34
C GLY A 112 13.41 3.26 -20.80
N VAL A 113 13.91 4.42 -21.25
CA VAL A 113 14.38 4.60 -22.63
C VAL A 113 15.73 5.30 -22.63
N GLN A 114 16.74 4.72 -23.30
CA GLN A 114 18.04 5.38 -23.48
C GLN A 114 17.83 6.74 -24.16
N GLY A 115 18.25 7.82 -23.48
CA GLY A 115 18.18 9.18 -24.00
C GLY A 115 16.92 9.99 -23.64
N PHE A 116 15.91 9.39 -22.99
CA PHE A 116 14.71 10.11 -22.53
C PHE A 116 14.47 9.89 -21.04
N GLN A 117 14.68 10.93 -20.24
CA GLN A 117 14.40 10.94 -18.82
C GLN A 117 13.16 11.80 -18.57
N VAL A 118 12.09 11.17 -18.08
CA VAL A 118 10.84 11.84 -17.73
C VAL A 118 10.61 11.65 -16.23
N GLN A 119 10.24 12.71 -15.52
CA GLN A 119 9.86 12.59 -14.11
C GLN A 119 8.71 11.60 -13.94
N GLN A 120 8.79 10.72 -12.94
CA GLN A 120 7.78 9.69 -12.70
C GLN A 120 6.36 10.26 -12.57
N GLY A 121 6.22 11.46 -12.00
CA GLY A 121 4.95 12.16 -11.89
C GLY A 121 4.33 12.52 -13.24
N LEU A 122 5.12 13.02 -14.19
CA LEU A 122 4.64 13.34 -15.54
C LEU A 122 4.22 12.09 -16.30
N GLN A 123 5.03 11.02 -16.21
CA GLN A 123 4.67 9.72 -16.80
C GLN A 123 3.38 9.18 -16.19
N LEU A 124 3.23 9.27 -14.86
CA LEU A 124 2.05 8.78 -14.16
C LEU A 124 0.79 9.56 -14.55
N ILE A 125 0.87 10.90 -14.71
CA ILE A 125 -0.24 11.72 -15.20
C ILE A 125 -0.67 11.26 -16.61
N ALA A 126 0.29 11.05 -17.51
CA ALA A 126 -0.01 10.58 -18.87
C ALA A 126 -0.64 9.18 -18.86
N ASP A 127 -0.08 8.25 -18.07
CA ASP A 127 -0.59 6.90 -17.91
C ASP A 127 -2.03 6.90 -17.38
N LEU A 128 -2.33 7.71 -16.36
CA LEU A 128 -3.67 7.81 -15.78
C LEU A 128 -4.69 8.37 -16.77
N LYS A 129 -4.33 9.38 -17.58
CA LYS A 129 -5.19 9.90 -18.65
C LYS A 129 -5.49 8.83 -19.71
N ALA A 130 -4.48 8.06 -20.10
CA ALA A 130 -4.68 6.95 -21.04
C ALA A 130 -5.59 5.87 -20.43
N LEU A 131 -5.35 5.48 -19.18
CA LEU A 131 -6.16 4.50 -18.47
C LEU A 131 -7.61 4.96 -18.27
N GLU A 132 -7.87 6.26 -18.05
CA GLU A 132 -9.23 6.81 -17.95
C GLU A 132 -10.09 6.48 -19.17
N THR A 133 -9.51 6.51 -20.37
CA THR A 133 -10.22 6.13 -21.60
C THR A 133 -10.56 4.64 -21.69
N GLN A 134 -9.79 3.79 -21.02
CA GLN A 134 -9.94 2.33 -21.06
C GLN A 134 -10.76 1.78 -19.89
N LEU A 135 -10.59 2.35 -18.70
CA LEU A 135 -11.07 1.83 -17.43
C LEU A 135 -12.18 2.68 -16.80
N GLY A 136 -12.34 3.93 -17.22
CA GLY A 136 -13.33 4.86 -16.68
C GLY A 136 -13.24 4.98 -15.15
N ARG A 137 -14.31 4.58 -14.45
CA ARG A 137 -14.38 4.64 -12.97
C ARG A 137 -13.38 3.73 -12.25
N ARG A 138 -12.79 2.76 -12.97
CA ARG A 138 -11.77 1.85 -12.42
C ARG A 138 -10.36 2.43 -12.48
N THR A 139 -10.15 3.57 -13.14
CA THR A 139 -8.84 4.21 -13.20
C THR A 139 -8.32 4.51 -11.80
N PRO A 140 -7.08 4.14 -11.47
CA PRO A 140 -6.50 4.41 -10.16
C PRO A 140 -6.54 5.90 -9.81
N VAL A 141 -6.94 6.22 -8.58
CA VAL A 141 -6.92 7.58 -8.07
C VAL A 141 -5.63 7.80 -7.30
N VAL A 142 -4.76 8.66 -7.80
CA VAL A 142 -3.47 8.98 -7.17
C VAL A 142 -3.50 10.35 -6.53
N ARG A 143 -3.03 10.44 -5.29
CA ARG A 143 -2.89 11.69 -4.53
C ARG A 143 -1.50 11.81 -3.90
N ILE A 144 -1.02 13.05 -3.80
CA ILE A 144 0.27 13.42 -3.23
C ILE A 144 0.07 13.76 -1.76
N MET A 145 0.76 13.03 -0.88
CA MET A 145 0.72 13.27 0.56
C MET A 145 1.25 14.66 0.92
N PRO A 146 0.71 15.31 1.97
CA PRO A 146 1.28 16.53 2.53
C PRO A 146 2.72 16.31 3.02
N GLY A 147 3.49 17.40 3.11
CA GLY A 147 4.85 17.42 3.65
C GLY A 147 5.97 17.66 2.62
N GLN A 148 5.61 18.03 1.38
CA GLN A 148 6.58 18.30 0.30
C GLN A 148 7.52 17.10 0.08
N ASP A 149 8.83 17.31 0.21
CA ASP A 149 9.84 16.24 0.05
C ASP A 149 9.88 15.26 1.25
N GLN A 150 9.21 15.58 2.36
CA GLN A 150 9.04 14.69 3.51
C GLN A 150 7.57 14.28 3.65
N SER A 151 7.21 13.17 3.00
CA SER A 151 5.85 12.64 3.09
C SER A 151 5.42 12.42 4.55
N ILE A 152 4.25 12.94 4.92
CA ILE A 152 3.72 12.82 6.28
C ILE A 152 3.57 11.36 6.76
N ILE A 153 3.40 10.42 5.84
CA ILE A 153 3.52 8.98 6.11
C ILE A 153 4.80 8.50 5.42
N HIS A 154 5.77 8.07 6.21
CA HIS A 154 7.00 7.45 5.72
C HIS A 154 6.81 5.93 5.48
N ASP A 155 6.08 5.27 6.37
CA ASP A 155 5.85 3.82 6.31
C ASP A 155 4.92 3.44 5.15
N ARG A 156 5.02 2.18 4.71
CA ARG A 156 4.22 1.67 3.60
C ARG A 156 3.09 0.80 4.10
N TYR A 157 1.91 1.02 3.54
CA TYR A 157 0.71 0.29 3.89
C TYR A 157 -0.04 -0.19 2.65
N LEU A 158 -0.58 -1.40 2.74
CA LEU A 158 -1.58 -1.93 1.83
C LEU A 158 -2.88 -2.14 2.59
N VAL A 159 -3.94 -1.43 2.20
CA VAL A 159 -5.28 -1.60 2.75
C VAL A 159 -6.07 -2.49 1.80
N ILE A 160 -6.49 -3.66 2.30
CA ILE A 160 -7.37 -4.60 1.60
C ILE A 160 -8.66 -4.71 2.41
N ASP A 161 -9.73 -4.12 1.91
CA ASP A 161 -11.02 -4.04 2.59
C ASP A 161 -10.90 -3.48 4.01
N ASP A 162 -11.11 -4.29 5.05
CA ASP A 162 -10.98 -3.89 6.46
C ASP A 162 -9.59 -4.15 7.05
N GLU A 163 -8.72 -4.80 6.29
CA GLU A 163 -7.38 -5.22 6.70
C GLU A 163 -6.32 -4.20 6.29
N VAL A 164 -5.25 -4.10 7.09
CA VAL A 164 -4.07 -3.31 6.77
C VAL A 164 -2.86 -4.20 6.89
N TRP A 165 -2.00 -4.13 5.90
CA TRP A 165 -0.68 -4.73 5.89
C TRP A 165 0.36 -3.61 5.96
N HIS A 166 1.31 -3.75 6.88
CA HIS A 166 2.50 -2.92 6.93
C HIS A 166 3.57 -3.58 6.06
N CYS A 167 4.13 -2.82 5.13
CA CYS A 167 5.21 -3.26 4.25
C CYS A 167 6.50 -2.57 4.70
N GLY A 168 7.50 -3.34 5.12
CA GLY A 168 8.84 -2.80 5.39
C GLY A 168 9.46 -2.16 4.13
N PRO A 169 9.66 -2.94 3.05
CA PRO A 169 10.15 -2.39 1.80
C PRO A 169 9.10 -1.53 1.10
N SER A 170 9.59 -0.58 0.31
CA SER A 170 8.81 0.15 -0.67
C SER A 170 8.30 -0.79 -1.76
N PHE A 171 7.17 -0.50 -2.40
CA PHE A 171 6.60 -1.37 -3.44
C PHE A 171 7.51 -1.47 -4.67
N ASN A 172 8.28 -0.41 -4.96
CA ASN A 172 9.27 -0.41 -6.03
C ASN A 172 10.52 -1.27 -5.72
N GLU A 173 10.77 -1.61 -4.45
CA GLU A 173 11.94 -2.35 -3.96
C GLU A 173 11.61 -3.78 -3.48
N LEU A 174 10.39 -4.28 -3.78
CA LEU A 174 9.95 -5.60 -3.32
C LEU A 174 10.85 -6.73 -3.88
N GLY A 175 11.42 -7.50 -2.95
CA GLY A 175 12.27 -8.65 -3.22
C GLY A 175 13.69 -8.30 -3.70
N GLU A 176 14.08 -7.03 -3.70
CA GLU A 176 15.48 -6.64 -3.94
C GLU A 176 16.39 -6.96 -2.76
N ARG A 177 15.83 -6.90 -1.55
CA ARG A 177 16.50 -7.16 -0.27
C ARG A 177 15.55 -7.89 0.65
N LEU A 178 16.09 -8.43 1.75
CA LEU A 178 15.28 -9.02 2.81
C LEU A 178 14.25 -8.01 3.29
N GLY A 179 12.97 -8.39 3.23
CA GLY A 179 11.85 -7.54 3.60
C GLY A 179 10.74 -8.33 4.31
N LEU A 180 9.95 -7.63 5.11
CA LEU A 180 8.81 -8.19 5.83
C LEU A 180 7.55 -7.43 5.45
N ILE A 181 6.49 -8.18 5.15
CA ILE A 181 5.13 -7.67 5.20
C ILE A 181 4.38 -8.37 6.33
N ILE A 182 3.62 -7.61 7.11
CA ILE A 182 2.84 -8.13 8.22
C ILE A 182 1.45 -7.50 8.24
N LYS A 183 0.44 -8.33 8.48
CA LYS A 183 -0.92 -7.87 8.72
C LYS A 183 -0.99 -7.21 10.09
N VAL A 184 -1.39 -5.94 10.12
CA VAL A 184 -1.47 -5.18 11.37
C VAL A 184 -2.66 -5.66 12.20
N PRO A 185 -2.45 -6.10 13.47
CA PRO A 185 -3.54 -6.40 14.36
C PRO A 185 -4.25 -5.10 14.79
N ASN A 186 -5.58 -5.08 14.69
CA ASN A 186 -6.43 -3.90 15.01
C ASN A 186 -6.12 -2.67 14.12
N PRO A 187 -6.39 -2.75 12.80
CA PRO A 187 -5.96 -1.74 11.81
C PRO A 187 -6.70 -0.40 11.88
N MET A 188 -7.65 -0.22 12.81
CA MET A 188 -8.59 0.91 12.80
C MET A 188 -7.88 2.27 12.90
N GLN A 189 -6.91 2.42 13.81
CA GLN A 189 -6.21 3.69 13.98
C GLN A 189 -5.39 4.06 12.74
N ILE A 190 -4.73 3.08 12.13
CA ILE A 190 -3.97 3.29 10.89
C ILE A 190 -4.90 3.69 9.74
N ARG A 191 -6.05 3.02 9.60
CA ARG A 191 -7.05 3.38 8.58
C ARG A 191 -7.60 4.80 8.77
N LEU A 192 -7.86 5.21 10.02
CA LEU A 192 -8.31 6.57 10.32
C LEU A 192 -7.23 7.61 9.99
N MET A 193 -5.96 7.31 10.29
CA MET A 193 -4.83 8.17 9.93
C MET A 193 -4.72 8.29 8.40
N ILE A 194 -4.73 7.17 7.67
CA ILE A 194 -4.68 7.16 6.19
C ILE A 194 -5.85 7.95 5.61
N ALA A 195 -7.06 7.81 6.16
CA ALA A 195 -8.23 8.56 5.70
C ALA A 195 -8.08 10.07 5.92
N ARG A 196 -7.50 10.50 7.05
CA ARG A 196 -7.21 11.93 7.31
C ARG A 196 -6.19 12.46 6.32
N VAL A 197 -5.11 11.73 6.08
CA VAL A 197 -4.09 12.10 5.10
C VAL A 197 -4.66 12.15 3.68
N TRP A 198 -5.56 11.21 3.33
CA TRP A 198 -6.25 11.21 2.04
C TRP A 198 -7.09 12.48 1.81
N LEU A 199 -7.78 12.97 2.84
CA LEU A 199 -8.57 14.19 2.74
C LEU A 199 -7.69 15.44 2.62
N ALA A 200 -6.51 15.43 3.24
CA ALA A 200 -5.55 16.54 3.19
C ALA A 200 -4.59 16.49 1.98
N SER A 201 -4.50 15.37 1.26
CA SER A 201 -3.60 15.20 0.13
C SER A 201 -4.10 15.95 -1.11
N GLN A 202 -3.23 16.16 -2.09
CA GLN A 202 -3.58 16.83 -3.36
C GLN A 202 -3.77 15.79 -4.48
N PRO A 203 -4.76 15.92 -5.37
CA PRO A 203 -4.85 15.07 -6.56
C PRO A 203 -3.59 15.24 -7.43
N LEU A 204 -3.04 14.13 -7.95
CA LEU A 204 -1.88 14.21 -8.85
C LEU A 204 -2.20 15.02 -10.12
N SER A 205 -3.45 14.98 -10.60
CA SER A 205 -3.89 15.76 -11.77
C SER A 205 -3.86 17.28 -11.59
N GLN A 206 -3.75 17.78 -10.35
CA GLN A 206 -3.67 19.21 -10.03
C GLN A 206 -2.29 19.62 -9.50
N GLY A 207 -1.40 18.67 -9.22
CA GLY A 207 -0.03 18.93 -8.82
C GLY A 207 0.88 19.00 -10.03
N SER A 208 1.14 20.21 -10.54
CA SER A 208 2.37 20.39 -11.32
C SER A 208 3.54 20.07 -10.39
N PRO A 209 4.53 19.25 -10.77
CA PRO A 209 5.78 19.23 -10.04
C PRO A 209 6.31 20.68 -10.03
N PRO A 210 6.59 21.29 -8.87
CA PRO A 210 7.17 22.63 -8.86
C PRO A 210 8.44 22.57 -9.71
N SER A 211 8.51 23.44 -10.71
CA SER A 211 9.75 23.71 -11.43
C SER A 211 10.83 24.03 -10.40
N ALA A 212 12.03 23.48 -10.60
CA ALA A 212 13.16 23.63 -9.68
C ALA A 212 13.73 25.06 -9.58
N GLU A 213 12.94 26.09 -9.91
CA GLU A 213 13.37 27.48 -10.09
C GLU A 213 12.74 28.48 -9.11
N GLU A 214 11.92 28.06 -8.13
CA GLU A 214 11.29 29.01 -7.18
C GLU A 214 12.09 29.27 -5.88
N ASP A 215 13.32 28.76 -5.76
CA ASP A 215 14.25 29.14 -4.68
C ASP A 215 15.54 29.76 -5.27
N ALA A 216 15.45 31.02 -5.71
CA ALA A 216 16.59 31.90 -5.98
C ALA A 216 16.31 33.31 -5.46
#